data_AF-A0A235FAI2-F1
#
_entry.id   AF-A0A235FAI2-F1
#
_cell.length_a   1.000
_cell.length_b   1.000
_cell.length_c   1.000
_cell.angle_alpha   90.00
_cell.angle_beta   90.00
_cell.angle_gamma   90.00
#
_symmetry.space_group_name_H-M   'P 1'
#
loop_
_entity.id
_entity.type
_entity.pdbx_description
1 polymer ?
#
loop_
_entity_poly.entity_id
_entity_poly.type
_entity_poly.pdbx_seq_one_letter_code
_entity_poly.pdbx_strand_id
1 'polypeptide(L)'
;MEDVLLFASFLAPVVTGLVELAKRTISIRKKYIPLFSFFTGIAAGLLGYPFAEMPVEMRIWSGAIAGLAGTGLYEIGKAGRNGGKNKQKSSQLKG
;
A
#
# COMPACT_ATOMS: atom_id res chain seq x y z
N MET A 1 -12.41 -2.61 18.05
CA MET A 1 -11.10 -2.12 17.56
C MET A 1 -10.16 -3.28 17.23
N GLU A 2 -10.12 -4.33 18.05
CA GLU A 2 -9.34 -5.54 17.78
C GLU A 2 -9.68 -6.13 16.40
N ASP A 3 -10.96 -6.25 16.06
CA ASP A 3 -11.42 -6.76 14.77
C ASP A 3 -10.92 -5.94 13.57
N VAL A 4 -10.77 -4.62 13.73
CA VAL A 4 -10.27 -3.73 12.67
C VAL A 4 -8.82 -4.06 12.34
N LEU A 5 -8.00 -4.27 13.37
CA LEU A 5 -6.58 -4.60 13.20
C LEU A 5 -6.39 -6.03 12.72
N LEU A 6 -7.20 -6.97 13.20
CA LEU A 6 -7.17 -8.36 12.79
C LEU A 6 -7.51 -8.49 11.30
N PHE A 7 -8.59 -7.83 10.87
CA PHE A 7 -9.03 -7.83 9.49
C PHE A 7 -8.08 -7.03 8.58
N ALA A 8 -7.51 -5.90 9.05
CA ALA A 8 -6.48 -5.17 8.32
C ALA A 8 -5.21 -6.01 8.10
N SER A 9 -4.80 -6.79 9.10
CA SER A 9 -3.62 -7.68 8.99
C SER A 9 -3.86 -8.80 7.99
N PHE A 10 -5.08 -9.33 7.94
CA PHE A 10 -5.50 -10.30 6.93
C PHE A 10 -5.54 -9.70 5.52
N LEU A 11 -6.06 -8.48 5.38
CA LEU A 11 -6.15 -7.78 4.09
C LEU A 11 -4.79 -7.27 3.58
N ALA A 12 -3.84 -6.97 4.46
CA ALA A 12 -2.54 -6.39 4.11
C ALA A 12 -1.82 -7.12 2.96
N PRO A 13 -1.60 -8.46 3.00
CA PRO A 13 -0.96 -9.17 1.89
C PRO A 13 -1.79 -9.16 0.61
N VAL A 14 -3.13 -9.23 0.71
CA VAL A 14 -4.04 -9.21 -0.44
C VAL A 14 -3.97 -7.86 -1.15
N VAL A 15 -4.11 -6.76 -0.41
CA VAL A 15 -4.06 -5.39 -0.94
C VAL A 15 -2.67 -5.10 -1.51
N THR A 16 -1.60 -5.52 -0.83
CA THR A 16 -0.23 -5.35 -1.32
C THR A 16 -0.02 -6.08 -2.66
N GLY A 17 -0.52 -7.31 -2.78
CA GLY A 17 -0.47 -8.08 -4.02
C GLY A 17 -1.24 -7.41 -5.18
N LEU A 18 -2.44 -6.89 -4.91
CA LEU A 18 -3.26 -6.17 -5.89
C LEU A 18 -2.58 -4.89 -6.38
N VAL A 19 -1.99 -4.12 -5.47
CA VAL A 19 -1.29 -2.88 -5.81
C VAL A 19 -0.02 -3.18 -6.61
N GLU A 20 0.71 -4.23 -6.25
CA GLU A 20 1.92 -4.62 -6.99
C GLU A 20 1.57 -5.16 -8.39
N LEU A 21 0.47 -5.90 -8.53
CA LEU A 21 -0.07 -6.32 -9.82
C LEU A 21 -0.44 -5.11 -10.67
N ALA A 22 -1.22 -4.17 -10.11
CA ALA A 22 -1.60 -2.95 -10.81
C ALA A 22 -0.37 -2.18 -11.31
N LYS A 23 0.66 -2.00 -10.46
CA LYS A 23 1.91 -1.33 -10.86
C LYS A 23 2.67 -2.03 -12.00
N ARG A 24 2.53 -3.35 -12.14
CA ARG A 24 3.15 -4.13 -13.22
C ARG A 24 2.32 -4.08 -14.50
N THR A 25 1.00 -4.02 -14.40
CA THR A 25 0.08 -4.01 -15.53
C THR A 25 -0.09 -2.62 -16.14
N ILE A 26 -0.12 -1.56 -15.31
CA ILE A 26 -0.34 -0.18 -15.74
C ILE A 26 0.80 0.73 -15.29
N SER A 27 1.28 1.58 -16.19
CA SER A 27 2.36 2.54 -15.91
C SER A 27 1.86 3.75 -15.12
N ILE A 28 1.59 3.56 -13.83
CA ILE A 28 1.16 4.64 -12.92
C ILE A 28 2.36 5.48 -12.47
N ARG A 29 2.21 6.81 -12.45
CA ARG A 29 3.25 7.70 -11.88
C ARG A 29 3.40 7.41 -10.38
N LYS A 30 4.64 7.26 -9.91
CA LYS A 30 4.97 6.86 -8.52
C LYS A 30 4.25 7.66 -7.43
N LYS A 31 4.00 8.96 -7.67
CA LYS A 31 3.28 9.84 -6.73
C LYS A 31 1.82 9.44 -6.45
N TYR A 32 1.18 8.68 -7.34
CA TYR A 32 -0.21 8.25 -7.18
C TYR A 32 -0.34 6.82 -6.63
N ILE A 33 0.78 6.10 -6.45
CA ILE A 33 0.77 4.73 -5.92
C ILE A 33 0.11 4.68 -4.52
N PRO A 34 0.43 5.58 -3.57
CA PRO A 34 -0.22 5.55 -2.25
C PRO A 34 -1.72 5.79 -2.33
N LEU A 35 -2.15 6.72 -3.20
CA LEU A 35 -3.57 7.03 -3.39
C LEU A 35 -4.32 5.84 -4.01
N PHE A 36 -3.72 5.20 -5.02
CA PHE A 36 -4.29 3.99 -5.63
C PHE A 36 -4.43 2.86 -4.59
N SER A 37 -3.43 2.68 -3.73
CA SER A 37 -3.47 1.67 -2.67
C SER A 37 -4.52 1.94 -1.61
N PHE A 38 -4.72 3.21 -1.24
CA PHE A 38 -5.78 3.60 -0.32
C PHE A 38 -7.16 3.19 -0.85
N PHE A 39 -7.46 3.55 -2.11
CA PHE A 39 -8.74 3.18 -2.73
C PHE A 39 -8.87 1.68 -2.96
N THR A 40 -7.78 0.99 -3.32
CA THR A 40 -7.76 -0.47 -3.46
C THR A 40 -8.03 -1.15 -2.11
N GLY A 41 -7.47 -0.63 -1.03
CA GLY A 41 -7.69 -1.12 0.34
C GLY A 41 -9.14 -0.94 0.79
N ILE A 42 -9.74 0.22 0.55
CA ILE A 42 -11.17 0.46 0.83
C ILE A 42 -12.06 -0.49 0.01
N ALA A 43 -11.79 -0.63 -1.29
CA ALA A 43 -12.54 -1.54 -2.15
C ALA A 43 -12.44 -2.99 -1.67
N ALA A 44 -11.23 -3.44 -1.28
CA ALA A 44 -11.02 -4.76 -0.70
C ALA A 44 -11.74 -4.95 0.64
N GLY A 45 -11.75 -3.93 1.51
CA GLY A 45 -12.49 -3.94 2.77
C GLY A 45 -14.00 -4.06 2.58
N LEU A 46 -14.56 -3.37 1.58
CA LEU A 46 -15.99 -3.46 1.23
C LEU A 46 -16.35 -4.83 0.62
N LEU A 47 -15.51 -5.34 -0.30
CA LEU A 47 -15.68 -6.67 -0.90
C LEU A 47 -15.46 -7.80 0.10
N GLY A 48 -14.85 -7.51 1.24
CA GLY A 48 -14.61 -8.42 2.35
C GLY A 48 -15.87 -8.87 3.11
N TYR A 49 -17.06 -8.45 2.68
CA TYR A 49 -18.33 -8.81 3.31
C TYR A 49 -18.55 -10.28 3.65
N PRO A 50 -18.20 -11.26 2.79
CA PRO A 50 -18.41 -12.66 3.12
C PRO A 50 -17.40 -13.22 4.13
N PHE A 51 -16.33 -12.47 4.47
CA PHE A 51 -15.23 -12.98 5.31
C PHE A 51 -15.27 -12.47 6.75
N ALA A 52 -15.94 -11.35 7.02
CA ALA A 52 -15.98 -10.76 8.36
C ALA A 52 -17.34 -10.09 8.65
N GLU A 53 -18.05 -10.55 9.67
CA GLU A 53 -19.29 -9.93 10.15
C GLU A 53 -19.00 -8.68 10.99
N MET A 54 -18.62 -7.60 10.30
CA MET A 54 -18.37 -6.30 10.93
C MET A 54 -19.27 -5.19 10.37
N PRO A 55 -19.53 -4.11 11.14
CA PRO A 55 -20.17 -2.90 10.62
C PRO A 55 -19.38 -2.32 9.44
N VAL A 56 -20.09 -1.74 8.46
CA VAL A 56 -19.49 -1.21 7.22
C VAL A 56 -18.46 -0.13 7.51
N GLU A 57 -18.69 0.70 8.54
CA GLU A 57 -17.78 1.75 8.98
C GLU A 57 -16.42 1.18 9.35
N MET A 58 -16.41 0.09 10.13
CA MET A 58 -15.18 -0.55 10.58
C MET A 58 -14.40 -1.20 9.43
N ARG A 59 -15.12 -1.72 8.42
CA ARG A 59 -14.52 -2.35 7.23
C ARG A 59 -13.82 -1.36 6.31
N ILE A 60 -14.41 -0.18 6.16
CA ILE A 60 -13.80 0.91 5.40
C ILE A 60 -12.51 1.33 6.09
N TRP A 61 -12.54 1.51 7.42
CA TRP A 61 -11.36 1.87 8.20
C TRP A 61 -10.26 0.80 8.16
N SER A 62 -10.61 -0.47 8.32
CA SER A 62 -9.62 -1.57 8.22
C SER A 62 -9.00 -1.66 6.83
N GLY A 63 -9.80 -1.49 5.78
CA GLY A 63 -9.34 -1.52 4.39
C GLY A 63 -8.44 -0.34 4.05
N ALA A 64 -8.83 0.86 4.47
CA ALA A 64 -8.03 2.07 4.36
C ALA A 64 -6.67 1.93 5.06
N ILE A 65 -6.66 1.44 6.31
CA ILE A 65 -5.44 1.21 7.08
C ILE A 65 -4.57 0.15 6.42
N ALA A 66 -5.14 -0.96 5.95
CA ALA A 66 -4.40 -2.00 5.24
C ALA A 66 -3.75 -1.48 3.94
N GLY A 67 -4.48 -0.67 3.16
CA GLY A 67 -3.97 -0.06 1.93
C GLY A 67 -2.86 0.97 2.17
N LEU A 68 -2.96 1.78 3.22
CA LEU A 68 -1.90 2.72 3.59
C LEU A 68 -0.70 2.01 4.22
N ALA A 69 -0.92 0.98 5.04
CA ALA A 69 0.15 0.20 5.63
C ALA A 69 0.98 -0.52 4.56
N GLY A 70 0.33 -1.09 3.54
CA GLY A 70 0.99 -1.77 2.44
C GLY A 70 1.88 -0.85 1.60
N THR A 71 1.40 0.34 1.23
CA THR A 71 2.18 1.27 0.37
C THR A 71 3.05 2.26 1.11
N GLY A 72 2.64 2.71 2.30
CA GLY A 72 3.41 3.62 3.14
C GLY A 72 4.76 3.01 3.51
N LEU A 73 4.77 1.78 4.05
CA LEU A 73 6.03 1.09 4.35
C LEU A 73 6.82 0.72 3.08
N TYR A 74 6.15 0.27 2.02
CA TYR A 74 6.82 -0.15 0.79
C TYR A 74 7.53 1.02 0.07
N GLU A 75 6.88 2.17 -0.05
CA GLU A 75 7.49 3.35 -0.69
C GLU A 75 8.57 3.98 0.18
N ILE A 76 8.45 3.95 1.52
CA ILE A 76 9.52 4.37 2.44
C ILE A 76 10.76 3.48 2.25
N GLY A 77 10.60 2.15 2.22
CA GLY A 77 11.71 1.22 1.96
C GLY A 77 12.37 1.45 0.60
N LYS A 78 11.59 1.84 -0.42
CA LYS A 78 12.08 2.10 -1.78
C LYS A 78 12.77 3.46 -1.91
N ALA A 79 12.29 4.49 -1.24
CA ALA A 79 12.87 5.83 -1.23
C ALA A 79 14.29 5.82 -0.65
N GLY A 80 14.50 5.09 0.46
CA GLY A 80 15.82 4.90 1.05
C GLY A 80 16.84 4.28 0.08
N ARG A 81 16.40 3.36 -0.80
CA ARG A 81 17.27 2.66 -1.75
C ARG A 81 17.68 3.51 -2.97
N ASN A 82 16.85 4.46 -3.40
CA ASN A 82 17.17 5.33 -4.54
C ASN A 82 17.94 6.60 -4.15
N GLY A 83 17.77 7.10 -2.92
CA GLY A 83 18.55 8.25 -2.42
C GLY A 83 20.06 7.99 -2.39
N GLY A 84 20.47 6.75 -2.08
CA GLY A 84 21.89 6.34 -2.10
C GLY A 84 22.53 6.36 -3.50
N LYS A 85 21.78 5.93 -4.53
CA LYS A 85 22.30 5.84 -5.91
C LYS A 85 22.59 7.21 -6.54
N ASN A 86 21.82 8.24 -6.17
CA ASN A 86 21.97 9.57 -6.77
C ASN A 86 23.15 10.35 -6.17
N LYS A 87 23.44 10.17 -4.88
CA LYS A 87 24.63 10.77 -4.21
C LYS A 87 25.94 10.18 -4.73
N GLN A 88 25.97 8.88 -5.04
CA GLN A 88 27.18 8.22 -5.51
C GLN A 88 27.55 8.62 -6.95
N LYS A 89 26.56 8.82 -7.82
CA LYS A 89 26.77 9.26 -9.20
C LYS A 89 27.28 10.70 -9.29
N SER A 90 26.84 11.61 -8.41
CA SER A 90 27.33 13.01 -8.42
C SER A 90 28.75 13.18 -7.85
N SER A 91 29.23 12.21 -7.06
CA SER A 91 30.59 12.20 -6.52
C SER A 91 31.61 11.71 -7.56
N GLN A 92 31.24 10.70 -8.36
CA GLN A 92 32.07 10.15 -9.44
C GLN A 92 32.22 11.08 -10.67
N LEU A 93 31.32 12.05 -10.85
CA LEU A 93 31.40 13.06 -11.92
C LEU A 93 32.24 14.29 -11.54
N LYS A 94 32.75 14.35 -10.30
CA LYS A 94 33.56 15.46 -9.78
C LYS A 94 35.00 15.07 -9.44
N GLY A 95 35.43 13.85 -9.81
CA GLY A 95 36.79 13.34 -9.62
C GLY A 95 37.56 13.28 -10.91
#